data_AF-A0A067STX6-F1
#
_entry.id   AF-A0A067STX6-F1
#
_cell.length_a   1.000
_cell.length_b   1.000
_cell.length_c   1.000
_cell.angle_alpha   90.00
_cell.angle_beta   90.00
_cell.angle_gamma   90.00
#
_symmetry.space_group_name_H-M   'P 1'
#
loop_
_entity.id
_entity.type
_entity.pdbx_description
1 polymer ?
#
loop_
_entity_poly.entity_id
_entity_poly.type
_entity_poly.pdbx_seq_one_letter_code
_entity_poly.pdbx_strand_id
1 'polypeptide(L)'
;MGGPNLEIFKFSLYLFVPIAALIHFGDPEWYKTVVVPYRDKLFPALDRTNQRIPTDQSGVREELARIKAERLLKRAQREAGDSKKSEEQ
;
A
#
# COMPACT_ATOMS: atom_id res chain seq x y z
N MET A 1 -34.19 -27.21 -26.16
CA MET A 1 -33.49 -25.92 -26.33
C MET A 1 -34.54 -24.82 -26.31
N GLY A 2 -34.46 -23.85 -25.39
CA GLY A 2 -35.57 -22.97 -24.96
C GLY A 2 -36.08 -21.91 -25.96
N GLY A 3 -35.87 -22.11 -27.26
CA GLY A 3 -36.39 -21.26 -28.33
C GLY A 3 -35.88 -19.81 -28.33
N PRO A 4 -36.36 -18.98 -29.28
CA PRO A 4 -35.91 -17.60 -29.46
C PRO A 4 -36.08 -16.70 -28.22
N ASN A 5 -37.09 -16.97 -27.39
CA ASN A 5 -37.33 -16.19 -26.16
C ASN A 5 -36.18 -16.32 -25.14
N LEU A 6 -35.54 -17.49 -25.06
CA LEU A 6 -34.40 -17.70 -24.16
C LEU A 6 -33.16 -16.94 -24.64
N GLU A 7 -33.01 -16.77 -25.95
CA GLU A 7 -31.90 -16.02 -26.53
C GLU A 7 -32.03 -14.52 -26.25
N ILE A 8 -33.24 -13.97 -26.39
CA ILE A 8 -33.55 -12.57 -26.06
C ILE A 8 -33.30 -12.29 -24.57
N PHE A 9 -33.69 -13.21 -23.68
CA PHE A 9 -33.44 -13.07 -22.25
C PHE A 9 -31.94 -13.04 -21.92
N LYS A 10 -31.15 -14.00 -22.43
CA LYS A 10 -29.70 -14.06 -22.20
C LYS A 10 -29.01 -12.81 -22.72
N PHE A 11 -29.38 -12.36 -23.92
CA PHE A 11 -28.83 -11.14 -24.51
C PHE A 11 -29.15 -9.90 -23.67
N SER A 12 -30.40 -9.78 -23.21
CA SER A 12 -30.81 -8.69 -22.34
C SER A 12 -30.03 -8.70 -21.03
N LEU A 13 -29.82 -9.87 -20.43
CA LEU A 13 -29.02 -10.02 -19.21
C LEU A 13 -27.56 -9.62 -19.45
N TYR A 14 -26.96 -10.05 -20.55
CA TYR A 14 -25.58 -9.71 -20.92
C TYR A 14 -25.36 -8.22 -21.14
N LEU A 15 -26.38 -7.48 -21.59
CA LEU A 15 -26.30 -6.03 -21.67
C LEU A 15 -26.63 -5.36 -20.34
N PHE A 16 -27.67 -5.83 -19.65
CA PHE A 16 -28.15 -5.21 -18.42
C PHE A 16 -27.11 -5.23 -17.31
N VAL A 17 -26.48 -6.39 -17.07
CA VAL A 17 -25.51 -6.54 -15.96
C VAL A 17 -24.34 -5.56 -16.05
N PRO A 18 -23.59 -5.46 -17.17
CA PRO A 18 -22.48 -4.51 -17.25
C PRO A 18 -22.96 -3.06 -17.24
N ILE A 19 -24.10 -2.73 -17.87
CA ILE A 19 -24.64 -1.36 -17.85
C ILE A 19 -25.04 -0.96 -16.42
N ALA A 20 -25.75 -1.82 -15.70
CA ALA A 20 -26.13 -1.59 -14.32
C ALA A 20 -24.91 -1.46 -13.41
N ALA A 21 -23.89 -2.30 -13.61
CA ALA A 21 -22.63 -2.21 -12.89
C ALA A 21 -21.92 -0.87 -13.17
N LEU A 22 -21.88 -0.41 -14.41
CA LEU A 22 -21.28 0.89 -14.77
C LEU A 22 -22.03 2.06 -14.15
N ILE A 23 -23.37 2.04 -14.13
CA ILE A 23 -24.16 3.11 -13.50
C ILE A 23 -23.94 3.12 -11.99
N HIS A 24 -23.90 1.94 -11.36
CA HIS A 24 -23.74 1.85 -9.91
C HIS A 24 -22.32 2.18 -9.44
N PHE A 25 -21.30 1.57 -10.05
CA PHE A 25 -19.91 1.74 -9.65
C PHE A 25 -19.22 2.94 -10.31
N GLY A 26 -19.77 3.47 -11.39
CA GLY A 26 -19.26 4.65 -12.08
C GLY A 26 -19.71 5.98 -11.46
N ASP A 27 -20.62 5.94 -10.48
CA ASP A 27 -21.02 7.13 -9.73
C ASP A 27 -19.82 7.67 -8.90
N PRO A 28 -19.36 8.91 -9.17
CA PRO A 28 -18.29 9.52 -8.39
C PRO A 28 -18.59 9.60 -6.90
N GLU A 29 -19.86 9.75 -6.51
CA GLU A 29 -20.25 9.82 -5.10
C GLU A 29 -20.19 8.45 -4.42
N TRP A 30 -20.56 7.38 -5.12
CA TRP A 30 -20.37 6.02 -4.62
C TRP A 30 -18.88 5.75 -4.34
N TYR A 31 -17.99 6.14 -5.27
CA TYR A 31 -16.55 5.95 -5.07
C TYR A 31 -16.02 6.71 -3.84
N LYS A 32 -16.41 7.99 -3.68
CA LYS A 32 -15.97 8.83 -2.55
C LYS A 32 -16.50 8.35 -1.20
N THR A 33 -17.69 7.78 -1.16
CA THR A 33 -18.34 7.39 0.11
C THR A 33 -18.03 5.95 0.51
N VAL A 34 -17.82 5.07 -0.47
CA VAL A 34 -17.61 3.63 -0.20
C VAL A 34 -16.13 3.26 -0.31
N VAL A 35 -15.45 3.66 -1.39
CA VAL A 35 -14.08 3.20 -1.69
C VAL A 35 -13.04 4.02 -0.93
N VAL A 36 -13.14 5.35 -0.96
CA VAL A 36 -12.15 6.23 -0.33
C VAL A 36 -12.02 5.98 1.18
N PRO A 37 -13.10 5.88 1.98
CA PRO A 37 -12.98 5.64 3.42
C PRO A 37 -12.47 4.23 3.75
N TYR A 38 -12.60 3.29 2.82
CA TYR A 38 -12.06 1.95 2.99
C TYR A 38 -10.52 1.94 2.92
N ARG A 39 -9.91 2.89 2.20
CA ARG A 39 -8.47 3.09 2.17
C ARG A 39 -7.90 3.30 3.58
N ASP A 40 -8.60 4.06 4.42
CA ASP A 40 -8.16 4.38 5.77
C ASP A 40 -8.23 3.18 6.73
N LYS A 41 -9.00 2.15 6.38
CA LYS A 41 -9.05 0.87 7.12
C LYS A 41 -7.94 -0.09 6.69
N LEU A 42 -7.53 -0.03 5.42
CA LEU A 42 -6.52 -0.92 4.84
C LEU A 42 -5.10 -0.45 5.14
N PHE A 43 -4.85 0.85 5.09
CA PHE A 43 -3.52 1.42 5.21
C PHE A 43 -3.34 2.13 6.56
N PRO A 44 -2.13 2.11 7.14
CA PRO A 44 -1.83 2.94 8.30
C PRO A 44 -2.03 4.42 7.97
N ALA A 45 -2.45 5.20 8.97
CA ALA A 45 -2.55 6.65 8.85
C ALA A 45 -1.26 7.25 8.26
N LEU A 46 -1.40 8.24 7.37
CA LEU A 46 -0.29 8.85 6.65
C LEU A 46 0.79 9.44 7.58
N ASP A 47 0.40 9.87 8.78
CA ASP A 47 1.31 10.38 9.81
C ASP A 47 2.23 9.30 10.38
N ARG A 48 1.85 8.03 10.27
CA ARG A 48 2.64 6.88 10.74
C ARG A 48 3.51 6.28 9.64
N THR A 49 3.38 6.74 8.41
CA THR A 49 4.16 6.25 7.27
C THR A 49 5.23 7.27 6.88
N ASN A 50 6.38 6.78 6.44
CA ASN A 50 7.42 7.67 5.92
C ASN A 50 7.01 8.15 4.52
N GLN A 51 6.56 9.39 4.42
CA GLN A 51 6.18 10.01 3.14
C GLN A 51 7.38 10.48 2.31
N ARG A 52 8.56 10.63 2.95
CA ARG A 52 9.77 11.17 2.32
C ARG A 52 10.73 10.05 1.95
N ILE A 53 10.26 9.16 1.08
CA ILE A 53 11.09 8.12 0.49
C ILE A 53 11.77 8.73 -0.75
N PRO A 54 13.10 8.64 -0.89
CA PRO A 54 13.78 9.11 -2.09
C PRO A 54 13.28 8.33 -3.31
N THR A 55 12.88 9.07 -4.34
CA THR A 55 12.44 8.49 -5.62
C THR A 55 13.52 8.52 -6.69
N ASP A 56 14.63 9.21 -6.43
CA ASP A 56 15.77 9.36 -7.33
C ASP A 56 16.96 8.50 -6.90
N GLN A 57 17.78 8.11 -7.88
CA GLN A 57 18.90 7.20 -7.63
C GLN A 57 19.97 7.81 -6.71
N SER A 58 20.21 9.12 -6.82
CA SER A 58 21.15 9.85 -5.95
C SER A 58 20.68 9.83 -4.50
N GLY A 59 19.42 10.22 -4.25
CA GLY A 59 18.83 10.24 -2.90
C GLY A 59 18.80 8.86 -2.25
N VAL A 60 18.54 7.80 -3.03
CA VAL A 60 18.62 6.42 -2.52
C VAL A 60 20.04 6.07 -2.07
N ARG A 61 21.07 6.45 -2.83
CA ARG A 61 22.47 6.15 -2.45
C ARG A 61 22.90 6.92 -1.21
N GLU A 62 22.49 8.17 -1.09
CA GLU A 62 22.79 9.01 0.06
C GLU A 62 22.13 8.47 1.34
N GLU A 63 20.84 8.13 1.28
CA GLU A 63 20.12 7.52 2.40
C GLU A 63 20.73 6.17 2.81
N LEU A 64 21.13 5.35 1.83
CA LEU A 64 21.82 4.09 2.12
C LEU A 64 23.18 4.31 2.80
N ALA A 65 23.93 5.33 2.40
CA ALA A 65 25.18 5.69 3.04
C ALA A 65 24.96 6.14 4.50
N ARG A 66 23.94 6.97 4.76
CA ARG A 66 23.53 7.38 6.11
C ARG A 66 23.19 6.17 6.99
N ILE A 67 22.33 5.28 6.49
CA ILE A 67 21.89 4.08 7.23
C ILE A 67 23.09 3.17 7.54
N LYS A 68 24.03 3.01 6.61
CA LYS A 68 25.26 2.21 6.85
C LYS A 68 26.13 2.82 7.95
N ALA A 69 26.33 4.14 7.91
CA ALA A 69 27.11 4.83 8.93
C ALA A 69 26.47 4.71 10.33
N GLU A 70 25.16 4.92 10.44
CA GLU A 70 24.42 4.76 11.70
C GLU A 70 24.54 3.33 12.26
N ARG A 71 24.47 2.31 11.40
CA ARG A 71 24.64 0.90 11.81
C ARG A 71 26.03 0.62 12.33
N LEU A 72 27.07 1.15 11.69
CA LEU A 72 28.45 0.96 12.12
C LEU A 72 28.69 1.59 13.50
N LEU A 73 28.19 2.80 13.72
CA LEU A 73 28.27 3.50 15.01
C LEU A 73 27.56 2.73 16.12
N LYS A 74 26.33 2.26 15.87
CA LYS A 74 25.58 1.45 16.85
C LYS A 74 26.30 0.14 17.19
N ARG A 75 26.95 -0.48 16.21
CA ARG A 75 27.75 -1.70 16.42
C ARG A 75 28.96 -1.41 17.31
N ALA A 76 29.72 -0.36 17.01
CA ALA A 76 30.87 0.04 17.81
C ALA A 76 30.49 0.38 19.27
N GLN A 77 29.34 1.03 19.48
CA GLN A 77 28.82 1.31 20.83
C GLN A 77 28.47 0.05 21.61
N ARG A 78 27.91 -0.98 20.96
CA ARG A 78 27.62 -2.28 21.59
C ARG A 78 28.90 -3.00 21.97
N GLU A 79 29.86 -3.07 21.05
CA GLU A 79 31.15 -3.73 21.28
C GLU A 79 31.93 -3.05 22.42
N ALA A 80 31.95 -1.71 22.48
CA ALA A 80 32.57 -0.97 23.58
C ALA A 80 31.83 -1.16 24.93
N GLY A 81 30.51 -1.33 24.90
CA GLY A 81 29.71 -1.61 26.09
C GLY A 81 29.94 -3.02 26.65
N ASP A 82 30.10 -4.02 25.76
CA ASP A 82 30.44 -5.38 26.15
C ASP A 82 31.88 -5.48 26.68
N SER A 83 32.85 -4.80 26.06
CA SER A 83 34.24 -4.75 26.56
C SER A 83 34.35 -4.15 27.96
N LYS A 84 33.57 -3.10 28.26
CA LYS A 84 33.55 -2.51 29.61
C LYS A 84 32.90 -3.41 30.66
N LYS A 85 31.88 -4.19 30.29
CA LYS A 85 31.25 -5.16 31.19
C LYS A 85 32.13 -6.37 31.50
N SER A 86 33.02 -6.76 30.58
CA SER A 86 33.96 -7.86 30.79
C SER A 86 35.22 -7.45 31.59
N GLU A 87 35.51 -6.15 31.74
CA GLU A 87 36.59 -5.65 32.59
C GLU A 87 36.16 -5.39 34.05
N GLU A 88 34.85 -5.33 34.30
CA GLU A 88 34.25 -5.04 35.62
C GLU A 88 33.79 -6.31 36.38
N GLN A 89 34.02 -7.50 35.80
CA GLN A 89 33.83 -8.84 36.41
C GLN A 89 35.18 -9.51 36.67
#